data_AF-A0A2Z5U947-F1
#
_entry.id   AF-A0A2Z5U947-F1
#
_cell.length_a   1.000
_cell.length_b   1.000
_cell.length_c   1.000
_cell.angle_alpha   90.00
_cell.angle_beta   90.00
_cell.angle_gamma   90.00
#
_symmetry.space_group_name_H-M   'P 1'
#
loop_
_entity.id
_entity.type
_entity.pdbx_description
1 polymer ?
#
loop_
_entity_poly.entity_id
_entity_poly.type
_entity_poly.pdbx_seq_one_letter_code
_entity_poly.pdbx_strand_id
1 'polypeptide(L)' 'MGRTSLATIITAAATLALATGCSRTDNEPGPGGVTVSEAKALDDAAEMLESRDPAPAADAEATRDAGAAADE' A
#
# COMPACT_ATOMS: atom_id res chain seq x y z
N MET A 1 48.25 -11.11 -1.14
CA MET A 1 47.07 -11.65 -1.87
C MET A 1 45.81 -11.80 -1.02
N GLY A 2 45.86 -12.17 0.26
CA GLY A 2 44.63 -12.44 1.05
C GLY A 2 43.83 -11.21 1.50
N ARG A 3 44.49 -10.07 1.70
CA ARG A 3 43.85 -8.85 2.25
C ARG A 3 42.94 -8.16 1.24
N THR A 4 43.33 -8.17 -0.03
CA THR A 4 42.53 -7.65 -1.15
C THR A 4 41.33 -8.53 -1.46
N SER A 5 41.48 -9.86 -1.37
CA SER A 5 40.35 -10.80 -1.50
C SER A 5 39.29 -10.61 -0.42
N LEU A 6 39.71 -10.40 0.83
CA LEU A 6 38.78 -10.17 1.94
C LEU A 6 37.99 -8.86 1.75
N ALA A 7 38.67 -7.79 1.33
CA ALA A 7 38.03 -6.51 1.07
C ALA A 7 36.96 -6.61 -0.04
N THR A 8 37.27 -7.28 -1.15
CA THR A 8 36.31 -7.48 -2.26
C THR A 8 35.08 -8.28 -1.83
N ILE A 9 35.25 -9.32 -1.02
CA ILE A 9 34.14 -10.13 -0.50
C ILE A 9 33.25 -9.29 0.43
N ILE A 10 33.85 -8.48 1.31
CA ILE A 10 33.11 -7.61 2.22
C ILE A 10 32.32 -6.56 1.44
N THR A 11 32.91 -5.94 0.43
CA THR A 11 32.22 -4.95 -0.42
C THR A 11 31.04 -5.58 -1.16
N ALA A 12 31.22 -6.76 -1.74
CA ALA A 12 30.14 -7.47 -2.44
C ALA A 12 28.98 -7.86 -1.48
N ALA A 13 29.31 -8.33 -0.28
CA ALA A 13 28.31 -8.65 0.74
C ALA A 13 27.53 -7.41 1.20
N ALA A 14 28.21 -6.28 1.40
CA ALA A 14 27.58 -5.03 1.79
C ALA A 14 26.61 -4.50 0.72
N THR A 15 26.97 -4.60 -0.57
CA THR A 15 26.08 -4.18 -1.66
C THR A 15 24.82 -5.04 -1.76
N LEU A 16 24.92 -6.34 -1.47
CA LEU A 16 23.78 -7.25 -1.51
C LEU A 16 22.83 -7.01 -0.32
N ALA A 17 23.36 -6.72 0.86
CA ALA A 17 22.57 -6.38 2.05
C ALA A 17 21.83 -5.03 1.92
N LEU A 18 22.41 -4.05 1.22
CA LEU A 18 21.72 -2.78 0.93
C LEU A 18 20.59 -2.97 -0.10
N ALA A 19 20.75 -3.90 -1.06
CA ALA A 19 19.70 -4.21 -2.02
C ALA A 19 18.48 -4.88 -1.37
N THR A 20 18.67 -5.68 -0.31
CA THR A 20 17.55 -6.30 0.41
C THR A 20 16.75 -5.32 1.28
N GLY A 21 17.33 -4.17 1.66
CA GLY A 21 16.61 -3.10 2.36
C GLY A 21 15.75 -2.23 1.43
N CYS A 22 16.00 -2.27 0.12
CA CYS A 22 15.11 -1.71 -0.90
C CYS A 22 14.06 -2.73 -1.39
N SER A 23 14.10 -3.96 -0.85
CA SER A 23 13.12 -4.99 -1.17
C SER A 23 11.91 -4.81 -0.25
N ARG A 24 10.90 -4.12 -0.77
CA ARG A 24 9.55 -4.03 -0.22
C ARG A 24 9.01 -5.43 0.03
N THR A 25 9.10 -5.92 1.26
CA THR A 25 8.25 -7.03 1.71
C THR A 25 6.83 -6.50 1.85
N ASP A 26 5.83 -7.28 1.44
CA ASP A 26 4.44 -6.82 1.35
C ASP A 26 3.85 -6.35 2.69
N ASN A 27 4.48 -6.69 3.82
CA ASN A 27 4.03 -6.34 5.17
C ASN A 27 4.79 -5.17 5.82
N GLU A 28 5.84 -4.62 5.20
CA GLU A 28 6.50 -3.43 5.75
C GLU A 28 5.73 -2.17 5.34
N PRO A 29 5.45 -1.25 6.29
CA PRO A 29 4.75 -0.01 6.00
C PRO A 29 5.49 0.84 4.96
N GLY A 30 4.80 1.17 3.87
CA GLY A 30 5.29 2.06 2.83
C GLY A 30 5.09 3.55 3.17
N PRO A 31 5.40 4.45 2.22
CA PRO A 31 5.07 5.87 2.36
C PRO A 31 3.57 6.05 2.62
N GLY A 32 3.21 6.77 3.68
CA GLY A 32 1.81 6.88 4.15
C GLY A 32 1.45 5.90 5.27
N GLY A 33 2.37 5.03 5.68
CA GLY A 33 2.17 4.11 6.81
C GLY A 33 1.35 2.87 6.48
N VAL A 34 0.94 2.70 5.21
CA VAL A 34 0.18 1.54 4.72
C VAL A 34 1.09 0.53 4.05
N THR A 35 0.78 -0.75 4.22
CA THR A 35 1.48 -1.83 3.53
C THR A 35 1.06 -1.90 2.05
N VAL A 36 1.76 -2.71 1.26
CA VAL A 36 1.41 -2.92 -0.15
C VAL A 36 0.05 -3.61 -0.28
N SER A 37 -0.20 -4.58 0.60
CA SER A 37 -1.46 -5.32 0.63
C SER A 37 -2.64 -4.42 1.03
N GLU A 38 -2.44 -3.50 1.98
CA GLU A 38 -3.43 -2.49 2.36
C GLU A 38 -3.71 -1.51 1.23
N ALA A 39 -2.67 -1.00 0.56
CA ALA A 39 -2.85 -0.10 -0.58
C ALA A 39 -3.65 -0.78 -1.71
N LYS A 40 -3.35 -2.05 -2.02
CA LYS A 40 -4.11 -2.81 -3.02
C LYS A 40 -5.57 -3.03 -2.61
N ALA A 41 -5.83 -3.32 -1.34
CA ALA A 41 -7.20 -3.48 -0.85
C ALA A 41 -8.01 -2.18 -0.98
N LEU A 42 -7.36 -1.02 -0.77
CA LEU A 42 -7.97 0.29 -0.98
C LEU A 42 -8.25 0.57 -2.47
N ASP A 43 -7.31 0.23 -3.36
CA ASP A 43 -7.49 0.39 -4.81
C ASP A 43 -8.64 -0.49 -5.33
N ASP A 44 -8.69 -1.75 -4.90
CA ASP A 44 -9.77 -2.68 -5.26
C ASP A 44 -11.14 -2.15 -4.76
N ALA A 45 -11.19 -1.54 -3.57
CA ALA A 45 -12.40 -0.90 -3.06
C ALA A 45 -12.82 0.32 -3.87
N ALA A 46 -11.87 1.13 -4.34
CA ALA A 46 -12.15 2.26 -5.23
C ALA A 46 -12.69 1.79 -6.58
N GLU A 47 -12.13 0.72 -7.14
CA GLU A 47 -12.62 0.11 -8.39
C GLU A 47 -14.06 -0.39 -8.25
N MET A 48 -14.44 -0.94 -7.10
CA MET A 48 -15.82 -1.34 -6.82
C MET A 48 -16.80 -0.16 -6.76
N LEU A 49 -16.35 1.04 -6.39
CA LEU A 49 -17.16 2.25 -6.42
C LEU A 49 -17.29 2.80 -7.84
N GLU A 50 -16.21 2.80 -8.60
CA GLU A 50 -16.18 3.24 -10.01
C GLU A 50 -17.03 2.33 -10.91
N SER A 51 -16.99 1.02 -10.65
CA SER A 51 -17.76 0.03 -11.42
C SER A 51 -19.26 0.03 -11.11
N ARG A 52 -19.69 0.71 -10.04
CA ARG A 52 -21.12 0.91 -9.77
C ARG A 52 -21.60 2.05 -10.64
N ASP A 53 -22.73 1.84 -11.32
CA ASP A 53 -23.43 2.95 -11.96
C ASP A 53 -23.70 4.01 -10.88
N PRO A 54 -23.33 5.28 -11.12
CA PRO A 54 -23.67 6.34 -10.20
C PRO A 54 -25.19 6.37 -10.10
N ALA A 55 -25.72 6.08 -8.91
CA ALA A 55 -27.14 6.15 -8.66
C ALA A 55 -27.63 7.55 -9.08
N PRO A 56 -28.79 7.65 -9.75
CA PRO A 56 -29.31 8.95 -10.16
C PRO A 56 -29.38 9.85 -8.93
N ALA A 57 -28.90 11.09 -9.05
CA ALA A 57 -28.64 11.99 -7.93
C ALA A 57 -29.84 12.23 -6.96
N ALA A 58 -31.06 11.84 -7.36
CA ALA A 58 -32.24 11.81 -6.49
C ALA A 58 -32.08 10.86 -5.28
N ASP A 59 -31.31 9.77 -5.41
CA ASP A 59 -31.09 8.80 -4.32
C ASP A 59 -29.99 9.23 -3.33
N ALA A 60 -29.15 10.20 -3.73
CA ALA A 60 -28.05 10.72 -2.91
C ALA A 60 -28.53 11.63 -1.76
N GLU A 61 -29.66 12.32 -1.95
CA GLU A 61 -30.28 13.14 -0.90
C GLU A 61 -31.00 12.26 0.15
N ALA A 62 -31.65 11.17 -0.29
CA ALA A 62 -32.34 10.23 0.60
C ALA A 62 -31.38 9.40 1.48
N THR A 63 -30.19 9.06 0.97
CA THR A 63 -29.17 8.32 1.73
C THR A 63 -28.46 9.18 2.79
N ARG A 64 -28.33 10.50 2.59
CA ARG A 64 -27.78 11.41 3.61
C ARG A 64 -28.74 11.62 4.78
N ASP A 65 -30.04 11.69 4.52
CA ASP A 65 -31.08 11.83 5.56
C ASP A 65 -31.21 10.54 6.40
N ALA A 66 -31.17 9.37 5.76
CA ALA A 66 -31.22 8.08 6.45
C ALA A 66 -29.97 7.80 7.32
N GLY A 67 -28.79 8.29 6.94
CA GLY A 67 -27.56 8.17 7.73
C GLY A 67 -27.51 9.07 8.97
N ALA A 68 -28.21 10.21 8.95
CA ALA A 68 -28.30 11.13 10.08
C ALA A 68 -29.31 10.68 11.15
N ALA A 69 -30.29 9.85 10.79
CA ALA A 69 -31.33 9.36 11.70
C ALA A 69 -30.95 8.06 12.46
N ALA A 70 -29.80 7.45 12.17
CA ALA A 70 -29.37 6.18 12.76
C ALA A 70 -28.35 6.31 13.90
N ASP A 71 -28.00 7.54 14.30
CA ASP A 71 -27.03 7.87 15.36
C ASP A 71 -27.71 8.46 16.63
N GLU A 72 -28.98 8.12 16.87
CA GLU A 72 -29.71 8.43 18.14
C GLU A 72 -30.02 7.16 18.95
#